data_AF-A0A970IEZ0-F1
#
_entry.id   AF-A0A970IEZ0-F1
#
_cell.length_a   1.000
_cell.length_b   1.000
_cell.length_c   1.000
_cell.angle_alpha   90.00
_cell.angle_beta   90.00
_cell.angle_gamma   90.00
#
_symmetry.space_group_name_H-M   'P 1'
#
loop_
_entity.id
_entity.type
_entity.pdbx_description
1 polymer ?
#
loop_
_entity_poly.entity_id
_entity_poly.type
_entity_poly.pdbx_seq_one_letter_code
_entity_poly.pdbx_strand_id
1 'polypeptide(L)'
;MGGLKDKLKKNRQWKDWSIILGVFTATILIFALAKFYEDRSFFVLSADALLVLHIILEFSAVVMAFCVFAVTYYTSEQTQSASMLIIACTFLSVTFLDIMHTFSYKGMPNFLTVSTPQKATTLWLVSRLIMSIGMLIASLVPGYKKIKGHQG
;
A
#
# COMPACT_ATOMS: atom_id res chain seq x y z
N MET A 1 3.88 -9.32 -42.38
CA MET A 1 4.81 -8.97 -41.28
C MET A 1 4.14 -8.90 -39.88
N GLY A 2 2.96 -9.51 -39.66
CA GLY A 2 2.22 -9.45 -38.38
C GLY A 2 2.47 -10.61 -37.41
N GLY A 3 2.70 -11.83 -37.90
CA GLY A 3 2.70 -13.05 -37.07
C GLY A 3 3.78 -13.13 -35.97
N LEU A 4 4.94 -12.49 -36.14
CA LEU A 4 5.99 -12.47 -35.11
C LEU A 4 5.65 -11.51 -33.96
N LYS A 5 5.07 -10.34 -34.28
CA LYS A 5 4.66 -9.34 -33.29
C LYS A 5 3.51 -9.87 -32.41
N ASP A 6 2.57 -10.59 -33.01
CA ASP A 6 1.44 -11.18 -32.30
C ASP A 6 1.89 -12.32 -31.36
N LYS A 7 2.84 -13.15 -31.80
CA LYS A 7 3.45 -14.19 -30.96
C LYS A 7 4.19 -13.60 -29.76
N LEU A 8 4.98 -12.53 -29.96
CA LEU A 8 5.71 -11.86 -28.89
C LEU A 8 4.76 -11.18 -27.88
N LYS A 9 3.71 -10.51 -28.37
CA LYS A 9 2.68 -9.89 -27.51
C LYS A 9 1.92 -10.92 -26.69
N LYS A 10 1.51 -12.04 -27.32
CA LYS A 10 0.84 -13.16 -26.64
C LYS A 10 1.73 -13.82 -25.59
N ASN A 11 3.01 -14.04 -25.90
CA ASN A 11 3.97 -14.62 -24.95
C ASN A 11 4.20 -13.70 -23.75
N ARG A 12 4.31 -12.38 -23.97
CA ARG A 12 4.42 -11.39 -22.90
C ARG A 12 3.18 -11.38 -22.00
N GLN A 13 1.99 -11.33 -22.60
CA GLN A 13 0.72 -11.35 -21.87
C GLN A 13 0.56 -12.62 -21.03
N TRP A 14 0.87 -13.80 -21.56
CA TRP A 14 0.82 -15.07 -20.80
C TRP A 14 1.77 -15.08 -19.61
N LYS A 15 2.96 -14.51 -19.78
CA LYS A 15 3.94 -14.37 -18.70
C LYS A 15 3.41 -13.43 -17.61
N ASP A 16 2.78 -12.31 -17.97
CA ASP A 16 2.17 -11.38 -17.02
C ASP A 16 1.04 -12.04 -16.21
N TRP A 17 0.14 -12.79 -16.86
CA TRP A 17 -0.92 -13.55 -16.17
C TRP A 17 -0.36 -14.63 -15.26
N SER A 18 0.72 -15.31 -15.67
CA SER A 18 1.38 -16.33 -14.85
C SER A 18 2.01 -15.72 -13.60
N ILE A 19 2.60 -14.51 -13.70
CA ILE A 19 3.13 -13.77 -12.55
C ILE A 19 1.99 -13.39 -11.59
N ILE A 20 0.90 -12.84 -12.11
CA ILE A 20 -0.26 -12.43 -11.30
C ILE A 20 -0.82 -13.65 -10.55
N LEU A 21 -1.09 -14.75 -11.25
CA LEU A 21 -1.55 -16.00 -10.63
C LEU A 21 -0.57 -16.52 -9.59
N GLY A 22 0.73 -16.49 -9.89
CA GLY A 22 1.78 -16.89 -8.95
C GLY A 22 1.75 -16.07 -7.65
N VAL A 23 1.55 -14.74 -7.73
CA VAL A 23 1.42 -13.87 -6.55
C VAL A 23 0.19 -14.23 -5.71
N PHE A 24 -0.97 -14.46 -6.34
CA PHE A 24 -2.18 -14.87 -5.64
C PHE A 24 -2.00 -16.23 -4.96
N THR A 25 -1.43 -17.22 -5.67
CA THR A 25 -1.14 -18.55 -5.11
C THR A 25 -0.15 -18.47 -3.95
N ALA A 26 0.92 -17.71 -4.09
CA ALA A 26 1.90 -17.50 -3.01
C ALA A 26 1.25 -16.85 -1.77
N THR A 27 0.37 -15.87 -1.98
CA THR A 27 -0.37 -15.22 -0.88
C THR A 27 -1.25 -16.23 -0.15
N ILE A 28 -2.03 -17.04 -0.87
CA ILE A 28 -2.88 -18.09 -0.29
C ILE A 28 -2.04 -19.11 0.48
N LEU A 29 -0.90 -19.52 -0.08
CA LEU A 29 0.01 -20.47 0.57
C LEU A 29 0.58 -19.92 1.88
N ILE A 30 0.97 -18.63 1.92
CA ILE A 30 1.44 -17.99 3.16
C ILE A 30 0.36 -18.04 4.25
N PHE A 31 -0.88 -17.67 3.93
CA PHE A 31 -1.98 -17.74 4.90
C PHE A 31 -2.30 -19.18 5.33
N ALA A 32 -2.27 -20.13 4.40
CA ALA A 32 -2.49 -21.55 4.71
C ALA A 32 -1.41 -22.12 5.63
N LEU A 33 -0.14 -21.77 5.38
CA LEU A 33 0.99 -22.14 6.23
C LEU A 33 0.86 -21.48 7.61
N ALA A 34 0.54 -20.19 7.68
CA ALA A 34 0.35 -19.49 8.95
C ALA A 34 -0.72 -20.19 9.81
N LYS A 35 -1.87 -20.54 9.22
CA LYS A 35 -2.92 -21.31 9.90
C LYS A 35 -2.45 -22.70 10.32
N PHE A 36 -1.66 -23.38 9.50
CA PHE A 36 -1.14 -24.72 9.82
C PHE A 36 -0.17 -24.69 11.02
N TYR A 37 0.64 -23.63 11.14
CA TYR A 37 1.59 -23.45 12.25
C TYR A 37 0.95 -22.87 13.52
N GLU A 38 -0.21 -22.21 13.42
CA GLU A 38 -0.97 -21.65 14.55
C GLU A 38 -1.23 -22.70 15.64
N ASP A 39 -1.67 -23.90 15.25
CA ASP A 39 -1.94 -25.01 16.18
C ASP A 39 -0.68 -25.65 16.78
N ARG A 40 0.52 -25.33 16.23
CA ARG A 40 1.79 -26.00 16.57
C ARG A 40 2.79 -25.10 17.27
N SER A 41 2.62 -23.77 17.20
CA SER A 41 3.64 -22.80 17.58
C SER A 41 3.05 -21.72 18.48
N PHE A 42 2.99 -21.97 19.80
CA PHE A 42 2.57 -20.96 20.77
C PHE A 42 3.75 -20.05 21.13
N PHE A 43 4.10 -19.12 20.22
CA PHE A 43 5.02 -18.04 20.59
C PHE A 43 4.23 -16.97 21.38
N VAL A 44 4.22 -17.11 22.70
CA VAL A 44 3.52 -16.18 23.59
C VAL A 44 4.41 -14.96 23.83
N LEU A 45 4.14 -13.89 23.09
CA LEU A 45 4.76 -12.58 23.33
C LEU A 45 4.07 -11.87 24.50
N SER A 46 4.85 -11.16 25.32
CA SER A 46 4.29 -10.24 26.31
C SER A 46 3.57 -9.09 25.62
N ALA A 47 2.61 -8.47 26.31
CA ALA A 47 1.87 -7.32 25.79
C ALA A 47 2.81 -6.17 25.38
N ASP A 48 3.88 -5.94 26.15
CA ASP A 48 4.88 -4.90 25.85
C ASP A 48 5.69 -5.24 24.59
N ALA A 49 6.09 -6.50 24.42
CA ALA A 49 6.82 -6.93 23.23
C ALA A 49 5.95 -6.83 21.96
N LEU A 50 4.66 -7.17 22.06
CA LEU A 50 3.70 -6.95 20.97
C LEU A 50 3.53 -5.48 20.62
N LEU A 51 3.48 -4.60 21.63
CA LEU A 51 3.35 -3.16 21.42
C LEU A 51 4.60 -2.57 20.75
N VAL A 52 5.80 -2.97 21.19
CA VAL A 52 7.06 -2.55 20.56
C VAL A 52 7.12 -3.01 19.11
N LEU A 53 6.79 -4.28 18.85
CA LEU A 53 6.76 -4.83 17.50
C LEU A 53 5.73 -4.11 16.61
N HIS A 54 4.55 -3.81 17.14
CA HIS A 54 3.53 -3.03 16.43
C HIS A 54 4.07 -1.65 16.03
N ILE A 55 4.66 -0.89 16.96
CA ILE A 55 5.21 0.44 16.67
C ILE A 55 6.31 0.39 15.60
N ILE A 56 7.22 -0.59 15.67
CA ILE A 56 8.29 -0.76 14.68
C ILE A 56 7.70 -1.05 13.29
N LEU A 57 6.73 -1.97 13.21
CA LEU A 57 6.09 -2.32 11.94
C LEU A 57 5.31 -1.13 11.35
N GLU A 58 4.51 -0.44 12.15
CA GLU A 58 3.75 0.72 11.69
C GLU A 58 4.68 1.86 11.25
N PHE A 59 5.74 2.15 12.02
CA PHE A 59 6.71 3.17 11.63
C PHE A 59 7.41 2.82 10.32
N SER A 60 7.78 1.56 10.12
CA SER A 60 8.37 1.10 8.85
C SER A 60 7.39 1.27 7.69
N ALA A 61 6.09 0.98 7.89
CA ALA A 61 5.06 1.15 6.89
C ALA A 61 4.85 2.63 6.53
N VAL A 62 4.81 3.51 7.52
CA VAL A 62 4.72 4.98 7.35
C VAL A 62 5.90 5.50 6.53
N VAL A 63 7.13 5.09 6.85
CA VAL A 63 8.34 5.50 6.11
C VAL A 63 8.28 5.01 4.66
N MET A 64 7.88 3.76 4.44
CA MET A 64 7.74 3.21 3.08
C MET A 64 6.66 3.94 2.27
N ALA A 65 5.50 4.23 2.87
CA ALA A 65 4.44 5.00 2.23
C ALA A 65 4.90 6.42 1.86
N PHE A 66 5.64 7.08 2.76
CA PHE A 66 6.22 8.40 2.50
C PHE A 66 7.27 8.36 1.38
N CYS A 67 8.12 7.34 1.33
CA CYS A 67 9.08 7.15 0.24
C CYS A 67 8.37 6.97 -1.11
N VAL A 68 7.28 6.19 -1.15
CA VAL A 68 6.46 6.05 -2.37
C VAL A 68 5.88 7.40 -2.79
N PHE A 69 5.36 8.19 -1.85
CA PHE A 69 4.94 9.56 -2.12
C PHE A 69 6.07 10.40 -2.72
N ALA A 70 7.24 10.46 -2.06
CA ALA A 70 8.35 11.32 -2.47
C ALA A 70 8.86 10.97 -3.88
N VAL A 71 9.09 9.68 -4.15
CA VAL A 71 9.54 9.21 -5.47
C VAL A 71 8.50 9.49 -6.55
N THR A 72 7.22 9.22 -6.26
CA THR A 72 6.15 9.39 -7.24
C THR A 72 5.86 10.86 -7.50
N TYR A 73 5.93 11.72 -6.48
CA TYR A 73 5.79 13.17 -6.61
C TYR A 73 6.86 13.76 -7.52
N TYR A 74 8.14 13.42 -7.25
CA TYR A 74 9.25 13.88 -8.09
C TYR A 74 9.12 13.38 -9.53
N THR A 75 8.72 12.12 -9.71
CA THR A 75 8.50 11.55 -11.06
C THR A 75 7.33 12.22 -11.77
N SER A 76 6.27 12.59 -11.05
CA SER A 76 5.12 13.33 -11.60
C SER A 76 5.52 14.69 -12.14
N GLU A 77 6.40 15.41 -11.43
CA GLU A 77 6.92 16.72 -11.87
C GLU A 77 7.71 16.61 -13.19
N GLN A 78 8.57 15.60 -13.29
CA GLN A 78 9.39 15.36 -14.49
C GLN A 78 8.57 14.88 -15.70
N THR A 79 7.57 14.03 -15.45
CA THR A 79 6.76 13.44 -16.53
C THR A 79 5.50 14.25 -16.86
N GLN A 80 5.17 15.25 -16.04
CA GLN A 80 3.90 15.99 -16.06
C GLN A 80 2.68 15.07 -15.98
N SER A 81 2.81 13.89 -15.37
CA SER A 81 1.75 12.88 -15.34
C SER A 81 0.77 13.14 -14.19
N ALA A 82 -0.48 13.42 -14.55
CA ALA A 82 -1.57 13.56 -13.58
C ALA A 82 -1.86 12.26 -12.81
N SER A 83 -1.67 11.10 -13.46
CA SER A 83 -1.83 9.78 -12.81
C SER A 83 -0.81 9.61 -11.68
N MET A 84 0.46 9.96 -11.92
CA MET A 84 1.49 9.90 -10.89
C MET A 84 1.22 10.89 -9.75
N LEU A 85 0.70 12.09 -10.04
CA LEU A 85 0.34 13.05 -9.01
C LEU A 85 -0.75 12.49 -8.07
N ILE A 86 -1.76 11.81 -8.63
CA ILE A 86 -2.82 11.17 -7.86
C ILE A 86 -2.26 10.08 -6.95
N ILE A 87 -1.34 9.25 -7.45
CA ILE A 87 -0.64 8.24 -6.64
C ILE A 87 0.12 8.91 -5.50
N ALA A 88 0.88 9.99 -5.79
CA ALA A 88 1.59 10.74 -4.76
C ALA A 88 0.65 11.24 -3.65
N CYS A 89 -0.42 11.96 -4.00
CA CYS A 89 -1.40 12.46 -3.03
C CYS A 89 -2.08 11.33 -2.22
N THR A 90 -2.32 10.18 -2.86
CA THR A 90 -2.87 8.99 -2.20
C THR A 90 -1.93 8.49 -1.12
N PHE A 91 -0.66 8.27 -1.45
CA PHE A 91 0.33 7.76 -0.49
C PHE A 91 0.66 8.77 0.61
N LEU A 92 0.59 10.08 0.33
CA LEU A 92 0.68 11.11 1.37
C LEU A 92 -0.48 11.00 2.36
N SER A 93 -1.70 10.83 1.86
CA SER A 93 -2.90 10.67 2.72
C SER A 93 -2.83 9.39 3.57
N VAL A 94 -2.38 8.28 2.97
CA VAL A 94 -2.13 7.01 3.67
C VAL A 94 -1.11 7.19 4.78
N THR A 95 0.00 7.88 4.52
CA THR A 95 1.04 8.17 5.51
C THR A 95 0.47 8.87 6.74
N PHE A 96 -0.36 9.91 6.54
CA PHE A 96 -1.01 10.60 7.67
C PHE A 96 -1.97 9.71 8.45
N LEU A 97 -2.76 8.90 7.76
CA LEU A 97 -3.73 8.00 8.41
C LEU A 97 -3.04 6.87 9.18
N ASP A 98 -1.95 6.33 8.66
CA ASP A 98 -1.17 5.28 9.31
C ASP A 98 -0.45 5.82 10.57
N ILE A 99 0.00 7.08 10.55
CA ILE A 99 0.49 7.77 11.77
C ILE A 99 -0.64 7.88 12.80
N MET A 100 -1.84 8.33 12.40
CA MET A 100 -2.98 8.45 13.31
C MET A 100 -3.45 7.10 13.85
N HIS A 101 -3.38 6.04 13.03
CA HIS A 101 -3.64 4.66 13.42
C HIS A 101 -2.69 4.22 14.53
N THR A 102 -1.38 4.40 14.31
CA THR A 102 -0.32 4.02 15.26
C THR A 102 -0.55 4.65 16.63
N PHE A 103 -0.85 5.95 16.69
CA PHE A 103 -1.12 6.64 17.95
C PHE A 103 -2.49 6.32 18.58
N SER A 104 -3.41 5.72 17.83
CA SER A 104 -4.73 5.32 18.34
C SER A 104 -4.76 3.89 18.87
N TYR A 105 -3.66 3.14 18.75
CA TYR A 105 -3.56 1.76 19.22
C TYR A 105 -3.56 1.64 20.75
N LYS A 106 -4.08 0.52 21.26
CA LYS A 106 -4.16 0.26 22.70
C LYS A 106 -2.75 0.14 23.29
N GLY A 107 -2.44 0.95 24.29
CA GLY A 107 -1.11 1.01 24.93
C GLY A 107 -0.31 2.26 24.58
N MET A 108 -0.77 3.06 23.61
CA MET A 108 -0.21 4.38 23.31
C MET A 108 -0.86 5.48 24.18
N PRO A 109 -0.13 6.57 24.50
CA PRO A 109 -0.72 7.73 25.17
C PRO A 109 -1.92 8.30 24.40
N ASN A 110 -2.88 8.87 25.12
CA ASN A 110 -4.02 9.55 24.50
C ASN A 110 -3.53 10.77 23.72
N PHE A 111 -3.58 10.72 22.39
CA PHE A 111 -3.13 11.82 21.54
C PHE A 111 -4.25 12.85 21.29
N LEU A 112 -5.30 12.45 20.58
CA LEU A 112 -6.47 13.31 20.28
C LEU A 112 -7.71 12.93 21.09
N THR A 113 -7.92 11.62 21.25
CA THR A 113 -9.02 11.00 21.99
C THR A 113 -8.52 9.68 22.56
N VAL A 114 -9.28 9.06 23.46
CA VAL A 114 -8.91 7.78 24.08
C VAL A 114 -8.51 6.76 23.01
N SER A 115 -7.34 6.16 23.19
CA SER A 115 -6.82 5.12 22.29
C SER A 115 -7.58 3.81 22.51
N THR A 116 -8.25 3.32 21.46
CA THR A 116 -9.05 2.09 21.50
C THR A 116 -8.73 1.22 20.28
N PRO A 117 -8.75 -0.12 20.42
CA PRO A 117 -8.54 -1.03 19.29
C PRO A 117 -9.49 -0.74 18.12
N GLN A 118 -10.74 -0.41 18.40
CA GLN A 118 -11.76 -0.11 17.38
C GLN A 118 -11.40 1.13 16.58
N LYS A 119 -10.91 2.19 17.24
CA LYS A 119 -10.45 3.41 16.57
C LYS A 119 -9.25 3.14 15.68
N ALA A 120 -8.26 2.41 16.20
CA ALA A 120 -7.09 2.00 15.42
C ALA A 120 -7.52 1.22 14.17
N THR A 121 -8.33 0.16 14.31
CA THR A 121 -8.80 -0.64 13.18
C THR A 121 -9.58 0.17 12.16
N THR A 122 -10.44 1.10 12.59
CA THR A 122 -11.19 1.98 11.67
C THR A 122 -10.25 2.88 10.87
N LEU A 123 -9.25 3.51 11.50
CA LEU A 123 -8.28 4.35 10.81
C LEU A 123 -7.46 3.55 9.79
N TRP A 124 -7.04 2.34 10.16
CA TRP A 124 -6.34 1.43 9.25
C TRP A 124 -7.20 1.06 8.04
N LEU A 125 -8.47 0.72 8.26
CA LEU A 125 -9.39 0.39 7.17
C LEU A 125 -9.62 1.60 6.23
N VAL A 126 -9.81 2.79 6.79
CA VAL A 126 -9.97 4.03 6.01
C VAL A 126 -8.72 4.32 5.16
N SER A 127 -7.53 4.14 5.73
CA SER A 127 -6.25 4.25 5.01
C SER A 127 -6.21 3.33 3.79
N ARG A 128 -6.58 2.05 3.97
CA ARG A 128 -6.60 1.06 2.88
C ARG A 128 -7.67 1.34 1.82
N LEU A 129 -8.82 1.84 2.22
CA LEU A 129 -9.87 2.26 1.27
C LEU A 129 -9.38 3.45 0.42
N ILE A 130 -8.76 4.46 1.04
CA ILE A 130 -8.18 5.59 0.30
C ILE A 130 -7.09 5.12 -0.65
N MET A 131 -6.21 4.22 -0.21
CA MET A 131 -5.18 3.63 -1.07
C MET A 131 -5.80 2.91 -2.28
N SER A 132 -6.81 2.06 -2.05
CA SER A 132 -7.47 1.30 -3.13
C SER A 132 -8.19 2.22 -4.13
N ILE A 133 -8.94 3.21 -3.62
CA ILE A 133 -9.68 4.17 -4.46
C ILE A 133 -8.69 5.05 -5.24
N GLY A 134 -7.65 5.56 -4.58
CA GLY A 134 -6.62 6.40 -5.21
C GLY A 134 -5.87 5.66 -6.32
N MET A 135 -5.51 4.39 -6.09
CA MET A 135 -4.89 3.54 -7.12
C MET A 135 -5.84 3.24 -8.29
N LEU A 136 -7.13 3.00 -8.02
CA LEU A 136 -8.14 2.80 -9.06
C LEU A 136 -8.27 4.06 -9.93
N ILE A 137 -8.41 5.23 -9.29
CA ILE A 137 -8.49 6.52 -10.01
C ILE A 137 -7.23 6.74 -10.84
N ALA A 138 -6.04 6.55 -10.26
CA ALA A 138 -4.77 6.70 -10.97
C ALA A 138 -4.66 5.79 -12.21
N SER A 139 -5.16 4.55 -12.11
CA SER A 139 -5.17 3.60 -13.23
C SER A 139 -6.15 3.98 -14.34
N LEU A 140 -7.22 4.72 -14.02
CA LEU A 140 -8.20 5.19 -15.02
C LEU A 140 -7.74 6.47 -15.73
N VAL A 141 -6.79 7.22 -15.15
CA VAL A 141 -6.21 8.42 -15.79
C VAL A 141 -5.17 8.01 -16.83
N PRO A 142 -5.32 8.41 -18.11
CA PRO A 142 -4.34 8.05 -19.15
C PRO A 142 -2.97 8.66 -18.87
N GLY A 143 -1.91 7.84 -18.93
CA GLY A 143 -0.53 8.26 -18.62
C GLY A 143 0.07 9.33 -19.54
N TYR A 144 -0.60 9.68 -20.65
CA TYR A 144 -0.19 10.76 -21.55
C TYR A 144 -0.84 12.12 -21.24
N LYS A 145 -1.81 12.19 -20.30
CA LYS A 145 -2.39 13.47 -19.89
C LYS A 145 -1.36 14.29 -19.12
N LYS A 146 -0.67 15.16 -19.86
CA LYS A 146 0.20 16.19 -19.28
C LYS A 146 -0.64 17.17 -18.46
N ILE A 147 -0.21 17.45 -17.25
CA ILE A 147 -0.74 18.56 -16.45
C ILE A 147 -0.53 19.83 -17.27
N LYS A 148 -1.60 20.60 -17.53
CA LYS A 148 -1.47 21.90 -18.22
C LYS A 148 -0.72 22.85 -17.28
N GLY A 149 0.57 23.06 -17.51
CA GLY A 149 1.31 24.12 -16.84
C GLY A 149 0.75 25.49 -17.23
N HIS A 150 0.37 26.30 -16.26
CA HIS A 150 0.27 27.74 -16.46
C HIS A 150 1.69 28.25 -16.71
N GLN A 151 1.99 28.64 -17.95
CA GLN A 151 3.20 29.40 -18.27
C GLN A 151 3.04 30.76 -17.61
N GLY A 152 3.84 31.02 -16.57
CA GLY A 152 4.09 32.34 -16.01
C GLY A 152 5.30 32.96 -16.69
#